data_AF-A0A1Y3YHT4-F1
#
_entry.id   AF-A0A1Y3YHT4-F1
#
_cell.length_a   1.000
_cell.length_b   1.000
_cell.length_c   1.000
_cell.angle_alpha   90.00
_cell.angle_beta   90.00
_cell.angle_gamma   90.00
#
_symmetry.space_group_name_H-M   'P 1'
#
loop_
_entity.id
_entity.type
_entity.pdbx_description
1 polymer ?
#
loop_
_entity_poly.entity_id
_entity_poly.type
_entity_poly.pdbx_seq_one_letter_code
_entity_poly.pdbx_strand_id
1 'polypeptide(L)' 'MKLSRSTVKRALHDLEQHGYLEKTPRHRANGSSTSNLYTVR' A
#
# COMPACT_ATOMS: atom_id res chain seq x y z
N MET A 1 8.56 3.93 -18.68
CA MET A 1 9.27 3.92 -17.38
C MET A 1 8.83 2.69 -16.58
N LYS A 2 9.74 1.79 -16.20
CA LYS A 2 9.44 0.71 -15.23
C LYS A 2 10.06 1.08 -13.90
N LEU A 3 9.24 1.51 -12.94
CA LEU A 3 9.71 1.77 -11.58
C LEU A 3 10.03 0.45 -10.88
N SER A 4 11.12 0.42 -10.11
CA SER A 4 11.43 -0.75 -9.28
C SER A 4 10.39 -0.89 -8.18
N ARG A 5 10.13 -2.14 -7.75
CA ARG A 5 9.23 -2.42 -6.62
C ARG A 5 9.67 -1.68 -5.34
N SER A 6 10.97 -1.52 -5.14
CA SER A 6 11.54 -0.79 -4.00
C SER A 6 11.26 0.71 -4.07
N THR A 7 11.27 1.28 -5.28
CA THR A 7 10.89 2.68 -5.50
C THR A 7 9.41 2.89 -5.18
N VAL A 8 8.54 2.00 -5.66
CA VAL A 8 7.10 2.07 -5.38
C VAL A 8 6.81 1.90 -3.89
N LYS A 9 7.47 0.96 -3.20
CA LYS A 9 7.31 0.78 -1.74
C LYS A 9 7.67 2.03 -0.94
N ARG A 10 8.79 2.68 -1.27
CA ARG A 10 9.20 3.93 -0.59
C ARG A 10 8.18 5.04 -0.82
N ALA A 11 7.80 5.27 -2.07
CA ALA A 11 6.80 6.31 -2.39
C ALA A 11 5.45 6.07 -1.69
N LEU A 12 4.96 4.84 -1.64
CA LEU A 12 3.73 4.53 -0.90
C LEU A 12 3.86 4.79 0.59
N HIS A 13 5.01 4.46 1.19
CA HIS A 13 5.27 4.71 2.60
C HIS A 13 5.33 6.21 2.89
N ASP A 14 6.03 6.97 2.05
CA ASP A 14 6.12 8.43 2.20
C ASP A 14 4.71 9.05 2.12
N LEU A 15 3.91 8.66 1.15
CA LEU A 15 2.53 9.16 0.99
C LEU A 15 1.62 8.77 2.17
N GLU A 16 1.80 7.57 2.73
CA GLU A 16 1.08 7.13 3.95
C GLU A 16 1.50 7.96 5.17
N GLN A 17 2.80 8.22 5.35
CA GLN A 17 3.32 9.04 6.46
C GLN A 17 2.86 10.50 6.40
N HIS A 18 2.74 11.06 5.20
CA HIS A 18 2.24 12.43 5.02
C HIS A 18 0.70 12.52 5.06
N GLY A 19 0.00 11.38 5.22
CA GLY A 19 -1.46 11.33 5.33
C GLY A 19 -2.22 11.44 4.01
N TYR A 20 -1.54 11.35 2.87
CA TYR A 20 -2.16 11.36 1.53
C TYR A 20 -2.80 10.02 1.17
N LEU A 21 -2.28 8.92 1.73
CA LEU A 21 -2.80 7.57 1.51
C LEU A 21 -3.26 6.94 2.81
N GLU A 22 -4.39 6.25 2.73
CA GLU A 22 -4.88 5.36 3.78
C GLU A 22 -4.70 3.90 3.35
N LYS A 23 -4.14 3.08 4.24
CA LYS A 23 -3.84 1.67 3.99
C LYS A 23 -4.80 0.77 4.74
N THR A 24 -5.60 0.01 3.99
CA THR A 24 -6.51 -1.00 4.55
C THR A 24 -5.99 -2.41 4.23
N PRO A 25 -5.60 -3.22 5.23
CA PRO A 25 -5.21 -4.61 4.99
C PRO A 25 -6.43 -5.44 4.59
N ARG A 26 -6.31 -6.25 3.52
CA ARG A 26 -7.35 -7.18 3.10
C ARG A 26 -6.96 -8.63 3.43
N HIS A 27 -7.67 -9.21 4.38
CA HIS A 27 -7.55 -10.60 4.76
C HIS A 27 -8.64 -11.44 4.07
N ARG A 28 -8.27 -12.62 3.59
CA ARG A 28 -9.25 -13.65 3.19
C ARG A 28 -9.78 -14.37 4.43
N ALA A 29 -10.93 -15.04 4.27
CA ALA A 29 -11.53 -15.88 5.31
C ALA A 29 -10.60 -17.00 5.82
N ASN A 30 -9.58 -17.39 5.04
CA ASN A 30 -8.57 -18.38 5.42
C ASN A 30 -7.35 -17.77 6.15
N GLY A 31 -7.40 -16.49 6.55
CA GLY A 31 -6.33 -15.81 7.29
C GLY A 31 -5.16 -15.33 6.42
N SER A 32 -5.10 -15.66 5.13
CA SER A 32 -4.02 -15.18 4.27
C SER A 32 -4.22 -13.71 3.88
N SER A 33 -3.13 -12.93 3.95
CA SER A 33 -3.11 -11.57 3.45
C SER A 33 -3.09 -11.60 1.92
N THR A 34 -4.06 -10.93 1.29
CA THR A 34 -4.14 -10.92 -0.17
C THR A 34 -3.42 -9.74 -0.78
N SER A 35 -3.63 -8.55 -0.24
CA SER A 35 -3.07 -7.28 -0.70
C SER A 35 -3.41 -6.21 0.33
N ASN A 36 -2.71 -5.07 0.28
CA ASN A 36 -3.18 -3.85 0.93
C ASN A 36 -3.98 -3.03 -0.10
N LEU A 37 -5.15 -2.55 0.30
CA LEU A 37 -5.88 -1.53 -0.44
C LEU A 37 -5.35 -0.16 0.00
N TYR A 38 -4.90 0.65 -0.95
CA TYR A 38 -4.51 2.04 -0.71
C TYR A 38 -5.59 2.94 -1.30
N THR A 39 -6.09 3.87 -0.49
CA THR A 39 -7.08 4.89 -0.91
C THR A 39 -6.44 6.27 -0.79
N VAL A 40 -6.62 7.11 -1.81
CA VAL A 40 -6.19 8.51 -1.80
C VAL A 40 -7.21 9.33 -1.00
N ARG A 41 -6.73 10.14 -0.07
CA ARG A 41 -7.56 11.08 0.70
C ARG A 41 -7.73 12.42 -0.03
#